data_AF-A0A9E4E5H8-F1
#
_entry.id   AF-A0A9E4E5H8-F1
#
_cell.length_a   1.000
_cell.length_b   1.000
_cell.length_c   1.000
_cell.angle_alpha   90.00
_cell.angle_beta   90.00
_cell.angle_gamma   90.00
#
_symmetry.space_group_name_H-M   'P 1'
#
loop_
_entity.id
_entity.type
_entity.pdbx_description
1 polymer ?
#
loop_
_entity_poly.entity_id
_entity_poly.type
_entity_poly.pdbx_seq_one_letter_code
_entity_poly.pdbx_strand_id
1 'polypeptide(L)' 'MTVRGMVVEVRAKSITELELLAIMDQTGDRWEFYADGFAGFTPAHLREHQAFGQPVTVTYRETRDGLLVVGLAD' A
#
# COMPACT_ATOMS: atom_id res chain seq x y z
N MET A 1 3.11 -6.94 -10.94
CA MET A 1 3.29 -5.56 -11.45
C MET A 1 3.78 -4.69 -10.33
N THR A 2 4.38 -3.53 -10.62
CA THR A 2 4.85 -2.58 -9.60
C THR A 2 4.35 -1.18 -9.89
N VAL A 3 4.07 -0.42 -8.83
CA VAL A 3 3.77 1.01 -8.92
C VAL A 3 4.34 1.71 -7.70
N ARG A 4 4.86 2.92 -7.92
CA ARG A 4 5.47 3.74 -6.87
C ARG A 4 4.65 5.00 -6.67
N GLY A 5 4.40 5.35 -5.43
CA GLY A 5 3.54 6.48 -5.12
C GLY A 5 3.55 6.86 -3.64
N MET A 6 2.97 8.01 -3.37
CA MET A 6 2.82 8.58 -2.04
C MET A 6 1.67 7.90 -1.31
N VAL A 7 1.88 7.48 -0.07
CA VAL A 7 0.80 6.89 0.73
C VAL A 7 -0.25 7.95 1.04
N VAL A 8 -1.49 7.72 0.60
CA VAL A 8 -2.62 8.65 0.82
C VAL A 8 -3.70 8.07 1.72
N GLU A 9 -3.75 6.73 1.89
CA GLU A 9 -4.64 6.07 2.84
C GLU A 9 -4.06 4.76 3.35
N VAL A 10 -4.22 4.51 4.65
CA VAL A 10 -3.84 3.26 5.32
C VAL A 10 -4.98 2.80 6.22
N ARG A 11 -5.70 1.75 5.82
CA ARG A 11 -6.68 1.06 6.67
C ARG A 11 -6.07 -0.20 7.25
N ALA A 12 -6.06 -0.26 8.57
CA ALA A 12 -5.50 -1.37 9.32
C ALA A 12 -6.61 -2.33 9.71
N LYS A 13 -6.41 -3.62 9.46
CA LYS A 13 -7.25 -4.68 10.01
C LYS A 13 -6.84 -5.01 11.45
N SER A 14 -5.55 -4.91 11.75
CA SER A 14 -4.96 -5.10 13.08
C SER A 14 -3.69 -4.26 13.24
N ILE A 15 -2.95 -4.44 14.34
CA ILE A 15 -1.65 -3.76 14.53
C ILE A 15 -0.64 -4.16 13.45
N THR A 16 -0.72 -5.39 12.94
CA THR A 16 0.24 -5.96 11.98
C THR A 16 -0.33 -6.15 10.58
N GLU A 17 -1.65 -6.24 10.43
CA GLU A 17 -2.31 -6.52 9.15
C GLU A 17 -2.94 -5.28 8.52
N LEU A 18 -2.68 -5.13 7.23
CA LEU A 18 -3.29 -4.13 6.37
C LEU A 18 -4.62 -4.66 5.83
N GLU A 19 -5.65 -3.82 5.82
CA GLU A 19 -6.89 -4.10 5.09
C GLU A 19 -6.81 -3.49 3.68
N LEU A 20 -6.47 -2.19 3.62
CA LEU A 20 -6.38 -1.42 2.39
C LEU A 20 -5.24 -0.42 2.45
N LEU A 21 -4.49 -0.30 1.36
CA LEU A 21 -3.50 0.74 1.10
C LEU A 21 -3.92 1.49 -0.16
N ALA A 22 -3.94 2.82 -0.08
CA ALA A 22 -4.02 3.65 -1.27
C ALA A 22 -2.77 4.51 -1.43
N ILE A 23 -2.24 4.55 -2.65
CA ILE A 23 -1.16 5.45 -3.03
C ILE A 23 -1.60 6.36 -4.16
N MET A 24 -0.96 7.52 -4.27
CA MET A 24 -1.04 8.39 -5.43
C MET A 24 0.29 8.34 -6.16
N ASP A 25 0.27 7.95 -7.43
CA ASP A 25 1.48 7.92 -8.24
C ASP A 25 1.88 9.31 -8.75
N GLN A 26 2.94 9.36 -9.54
CA GLN A 26 3.47 10.59 -10.11
C GLN A 26 2.59 11.20 -11.23
N THR A 27 1.64 10.45 -11.79
CA THR A 27 0.66 10.97 -12.76
C THR A 27 -0.58 11.54 -12.07
N GLY A 28 -0.67 11.37 -10.74
CA GLY A 28 -1.80 11.80 -9.93
C GLY A 28 -2.91 10.74 -9.86
N ASP A 29 -2.66 9.56 -10.40
CA ASP A 29 -3.61 8.46 -10.36
C ASP A 29 -3.60 7.82 -8.98
N ARG A 30 -4.80 7.60 -8.45
CA ARG A 30 -5.00 6.92 -7.17
C ARG A 30 -5.10 5.42 -7.42
N TRP A 31 -4.26 4.67 -6.73
CA TRP A 31 -4.24 3.22 -6.75
C TRP A 31 -4.68 2.68 -5.41
N GLU A 32 -5.61 1.73 -5.41
CA GLU A 32 -6.11 1.06 -4.21
C GLU A 32 -5.75 -0.42 -4.23
N PHE A 33 -5.19 -0.90 -3.14
CA PHE A 33 -4.77 -2.27 -2.96
C PHE A 33 -5.38 -2.83 -1.69
N TYR A 34 -5.78 -4.09 -1.74
CA TYR A 34 -6.10 -4.85 -0.56
C TYR A 34 -4.92 -5.78 -0.22
N ALA A 35 -4.81 -6.16 1.06
CA ALA A 35 -3.81 -7.12 1.51
C ALA A 35 -4.49 -8.32 2.16
N ASP A 36 -3.85 -9.48 2.01
CA ASP A 36 -4.23 -10.71 2.70
C ASP A 36 -3.07 -11.10 3.62
N GLY A 37 -3.20 -10.76 4.91
CA GLY A 37 -2.16 -10.96 5.91
C GLY A 37 -1.04 -9.92 5.86
N PHE A 38 0.17 -10.32 6.25
CA PHE A 38 1.33 -9.44 6.33
C PHE A 38 2.03 -9.30 4.97
N ALA A 39 2.14 -8.07 4.48
CA ALA A 39 2.67 -7.76 3.15
C ALA A 39 4.08 -7.15 3.15
N GLY A 40 4.83 -7.33 4.25
CA GLY A 40 6.19 -6.80 4.43
C GLY A 40 6.26 -5.59 5.35
N PHE A 41 5.26 -4.70 5.32
CA PHE A 41 5.16 -3.53 6.20
C PHE A 41 3.95 -3.62 7.13
N THR A 42 4.09 -3.04 8.33
CA THR A 42 2.97 -2.83 9.23
C THR A 42 2.20 -1.55 8.83
N PRO A 43 0.92 -1.42 9.24
CA PRO A 43 0.20 -0.16 9.08
C PRO A 43 0.89 1.04 9.73
N ALA A 44 1.63 0.84 10.82
CA ALA A 44 2.41 1.91 11.46
C ALA A 44 3.53 2.41 10.55
N HIS A 45 4.28 1.50 9.91
CA HIS A 45 5.33 1.87 8.97
C HIS A 45 4.77 2.64 7.76
N LEU A 46 3.64 2.19 7.19
CA LEU A 46 2.99 2.91 6.09
C LEU A 46 2.50 4.32 6.48
N ARG A 47 2.04 4.50 7.72
CA ARG A 47 1.67 5.83 8.23
C ARG A 47 2.88 6.73 8.45
N GLU A 48 4.04 6.18 8.74
CA GLU A 48 5.29 6.93 8.81
C GLU A 48 5.64 7.53 7.43
N HIS A 49 5.61 6.71 6.38
CA HIS A 49 5.77 7.18 5.00
C HIS A 49 4.73 8.24 4.63
N GLN A 50 3.46 8.04 5.03
CA GLN A 50 2.40 9.04 4.82
C GLN A 50 2.71 10.37 5.52
N ALA A 51 3.14 10.33 6.78
CA ALA A 51 3.41 11.52 7.57
C ALA A 51 4.62 12.32 7.07
N PHE A 52 5.65 11.63 6.59
CA PHE A 52 6.87 12.25 6.08
C PHE A 52 6.85 12.50 4.57
N GLY A 53 5.78 12.14 3.88
CA GLY A 53 5.70 12.28 2.44
C GLY A 53 6.78 11.46 1.71
N GLN A 54 7.02 10.24 2.18
CA GLN A 54 7.94 9.31 1.54
C GLN A 54 7.13 8.34 0.67
N PRO A 55 7.51 8.16 -0.61
CA PRO A 55 6.84 7.19 -1.46
C PRO A 55 7.10 5.77 -0.98
N VAL A 56 6.29 4.84 -1.45
CA VAL A 56 6.52 3.40 -1.35
C VAL A 56 6.38 2.77 -2.72
N THR A 57 7.05 1.64 -2.94
CA THR A 57 6.85 0.78 -4.10
C THR A 57 5.96 -0.40 -3.73
N VAL A 58 4.79 -0.49 -4.36
CA VAL A 58 3.86 -1.60 -4.18
C VAL A 58 4.07 -2.60 -5.31
N THR A 59 4.42 -3.83 -4.96
CA THR A 59 4.33 -4.97 -5.88
C THR A 59 2.95 -5.61 -5.71
N TYR A 60 2.20 -5.74 -6.80
CA TYR A 60 0.83 -6.22 -6.77
C TYR A 60 0.52 -7.23 -7.90
N ARG A 61 -0.60 -7.92 -7.74
CA ARG A 61 -1.21 -8.78 -8.76
C ARG A 61 -2.70 -8.46 -8.87
N GLU A 62 -3.22 -8.41 -10.09
CA GLU A 62 -4.65 -8.34 -10.36
C GLU A 62 -5.34 -9.67 -10.04
N THR A 63 -6.46 -9.59 -9.34
CA THR A 63 -7.33 -10.72 -9.01
C THR A 63 -8.77 -10.39 -9.40
N ARG A 64 -9.70 -11.30 -9.13
CA ARG A 64 -11.14 -11.04 -9.32
C ARG A 64 -11.68 -9.99 -8.33
N ASP A 65 -11.00 -9.79 -7.21
CA ASP A 65 -11.43 -8.93 -6.10
C ASP A 65 -10.71 -7.56 -6.11
N GLY A 66 -9.76 -7.36 -7.02
CA GLY A 66 -9.02 -6.10 -7.18
C GLY A 66 -7.50 -6.30 -7.24
N LEU A 67 -6.75 -5.32 -6.72
CA LEU A 67 -5.29 -5.36 -6.68
C LEU A 67 -4.80 -5.91 -5.33
N LEU A 68 -4.24 -7.12 -5.34
CA LEU A 68 -3.66 -7.74 -4.16
C LEU A 68 -2.20 -7.30 -3.99
N VAL A 69 -1.84 -6.78 -2.82
CA VAL A 69 -0.44 -6.53 -2.45
C VAL A 69 0.28 -7.87 -2.28
N VAL A 70 1.43 -8.02 -2.94
CA VAL A 70 2.32 -9.18 -2.79
C VAL A 70 3.71 -8.78 -2.27
N GLY A 71 3.99 -7.49 -2.14
CA GLY A 71 5.20 -6.97 -1.49
C GLY A 71 5.24 -5.46 -1.42
N LEU A 72 5.90 -4.93 -0.41
CA LEU A 72 6.13 -3.50 -0.17
C LEU A 72 7.62 -3.24 0.01
N ALA A 73 8.08 -2.11 -0.52
CA ALA A 73 9.45 -1.62 -0.38
C ALA A 73 9.45 -0.08 -0.29
N ASP A 74 10.50 0.46 0.32
CA ASP A 74 10.76 1.91 0.43
C ASP A 74 11.02 2.57 -0.94
#